data_AF-A0A8U0HXV9-F1
#
_entry.id   AF-A0A8U0HXV9-F1
#
_cell.length_a   1.000
_cell.length_b   1.000
_cell.length_c   1.000
_cell.angle_alpha   90.00
_cell.angle_beta   90.00
_cell.angle_gamma   90.00
#
_symmetry.space_group_name_H-M   'P 1'
#
loop_
_entity.id
_entity.type
_entity.pdbx_description
1 polymer ?
#
loop_
_entity_poly.entity_id
_entity_poly.type
_entity_poly.pdbx_seq_one_letter_code
_entity_poly.pdbx_strand_id
1 'polypeptide(L)'
;MREYPFELALCAHLEANEEAVVARQIGGGVRAPSNRVLDVVCVEPGPEMDARAALTPARIPDAAIESGVGVGRARDPAAAIDARPERARKTAERAVEIGFFERAVGGGVRRVARYPDEWFGRLVAIENKPDLGDPGDLRLQLRKDVSLALADEVVLATESYVTGAHLNRIPEEVGVWRFDPESGDREVVREATPLDADEWGVELLDERPLRTDVATVPADEKARQRRRMAERAYGKGWRPDEFPACAEAEAVAREGSESLPFCGWKGRLVNPARCGPDCPGHDPADAPDADADEARDGRTPWVAEPEGKVRRQAGLDRFG
;
A
#
# COMPACT_ATOMS: atom_id res chain seq x y z
N MET A 1 -10.51 -20.95 -6.22
CA MET A 1 -10.98 -19.63 -6.71
C MET A 1 -9.94 -18.92 -7.61
N ARG A 2 -10.29 -17.80 -8.28
CA ARG A 2 -9.29 -16.92 -8.96
C ARG A 2 -8.61 -15.98 -7.95
N GLU A 3 -7.34 -15.64 -8.19
CA GLU A 3 -6.54 -14.80 -7.28
C GLU A 3 -7.14 -13.41 -7.03
N TYR A 4 -7.52 -12.68 -8.09
CA TYR A 4 -7.98 -11.30 -7.94
C TYR A 4 -9.28 -11.13 -7.12
N PRO A 5 -10.36 -11.92 -7.35
CA PRO A 5 -11.54 -11.91 -6.48
C PRO A 5 -11.24 -12.26 -5.02
N PHE A 6 -10.38 -13.24 -4.78
CA PHE A 6 -9.96 -13.65 -3.44
C PHE A 6 -9.24 -12.51 -2.72
N GLU A 7 -8.27 -11.88 -3.39
CA GLU A 7 -7.52 -10.75 -2.86
C GLU A 7 -8.42 -9.55 -2.53
N LEU A 8 -9.41 -9.23 -3.37
CA LEU A 8 -10.38 -8.17 -3.10
C LEU A 8 -11.28 -8.48 -1.90
N ALA A 9 -11.80 -9.71 -1.82
CA ALA A 9 -12.61 -10.13 -0.70
C ALA A 9 -11.82 -10.06 0.61
N LEU A 10 -10.54 -10.47 0.59
CA LEU A 10 -9.66 -10.37 1.74
C LEU A 10 -9.37 -8.91 2.12
N CYS A 11 -9.12 -8.02 1.15
CA CYS A 11 -8.90 -6.60 1.46
C CYS A 11 -10.13 -5.96 2.10
N ALA A 12 -11.33 -6.25 1.59
CA ALA A 12 -12.58 -5.76 2.16
C ALA A 12 -12.79 -6.27 3.59
N HIS A 13 -12.48 -7.56 3.84
CA HIS A 13 -12.51 -8.15 5.17
C HIS A 13 -11.51 -7.48 6.13
N LEU A 14 -10.27 -7.26 5.70
CA LEU A 14 -9.24 -6.61 6.51
C LEU A 14 -9.60 -5.15 6.82
N GLU A 15 -10.12 -4.41 5.84
CA GLU A 15 -10.57 -3.02 6.05
C GLU A 15 -11.74 -2.94 7.04
N ALA A 16 -12.63 -3.94 7.06
CA ALA A 16 -13.79 -3.95 7.94
C ALA A 16 -13.46 -4.37 9.39
N ASN A 17 -12.40 -5.17 9.59
CA ASN A 17 -12.14 -5.84 10.86
C ASN A 17 -10.81 -5.45 11.52
N GLU A 18 -9.91 -4.78 10.80
CA GLU A 18 -8.59 -4.38 11.31
C GLU A 18 -8.46 -2.85 11.32
N GLU A 19 -7.89 -2.30 12.39
CA GLU A 19 -7.53 -0.88 12.48
C GLU A 19 -6.22 -0.64 11.71
N ALA A 20 -6.29 -0.64 10.37
CA ALA A 20 -5.13 -0.51 9.51
C ALA A 20 -5.47 0.19 8.20
N VAL A 21 -4.44 0.75 7.54
CA VAL A 21 -4.54 1.07 6.12
C VAL A 21 -4.19 -0.19 5.32
N VAL A 22 -5.15 -0.68 4.53
CA VAL A 22 -4.96 -1.84 3.66
C VAL A 22 -4.63 -1.38 2.24
N ALA A 23 -3.58 -1.94 1.64
CA ALA A 23 -3.24 -1.64 0.27
C ALA A 23 -2.73 -2.85 -0.50
N ARG A 24 -2.91 -2.82 -1.82
CA ARG A 24 -2.53 -3.90 -2.70
C ARG A 24 -1.30 -3.59 -3.53
N GLN A 25 -0.60 -4.62 -3.95
CA GLN A 25 0.46 -4.58 -4.98
C GLN A 25 1.50 -3.49 -4.65
N ILE A 26 2.21 -3.70 -3.53
CA ILE A 26 3.21 -2.80 -2.97
C ILE A 26 4.61 -3.35 -3.22
N GLY A 27 5.50 -2.53 -3.80
CA GLY A 27 6.87 -2.95 -4.07
C GLY A 27 7.67 -3.23 -2.79
N GLY A 28 8.29 -4.41 -2.71
CA GLY A 28 8.99 -4.93 -1.54
C GLY A 28 10.48 -5.23 -1.75
N GLY A 29 11.11 -4.61 -2.76
CA GLY A 29 12.57 -4.70 -2.98
C GLY A 29 13.32 -3.43 -2.56
N VAL A 30 14.59 -3.55 -2.19
CA VAL A 30 15.45 -2.43 -1.79
C VAL A 30 16.52 -2.17 -2.86
N ARG A 31 17.34 -3.19 -3.14
CA ARG A 31 18.40 -3.22 -4.15
C ARG A 31 17.85 -3.51 -5.53
N ALA A 32 16.80 -4.34 -5.60
CA ALA A 32 16.10 -4.66 -6.82
C ALA A 32 14.59 -4.40 -6.68
N PRO A 33 14.16 -3.12 -6.67
CA PRO A 33 12.75 -2.75 -6.39
C PRO A 33 11.71 -3.38 -7.32
N SER A 34 12.10 -3.80 -8.52
CA SER A 34 11.23 -4.47 -9.50
C SER A 34 11.04 -5.97 -9.24
N ASN A 35 11.85 -6.58 -8.36
CA ASN A 35 11.92 -8.04 -8.23
C ASN A 35 10.93 -8.62 -7.22
N ARG A 36 10.25 -7.76 -6.44
CA ARG A 36 9.23 -8.19 -5.48
C ARG A 36 8.11 -7.17 -5.37
N VAL A 37 6.88 -7.65 -5.51
CA VAL A 37 5.64 -6.94 -5.21
C VAL A 37 4.88 -7.80 -4.22
N LEU A 38 4.53 -7.23 -3.07
CA LEU A 38 3.68 -7.84 -2.05
C LEU A 38 2.22 -7.68 -2.46
N ASP A 39 1.42 -8.75 -2.35
CA ASP A 39 0.03 -8.72 -2.80
C ASP A 39 -0.82 -7.77 -1.98
N VAL A 40 -0.82 -7.94 -0.65
CA VAL A 40 -1.53 -7.07 0.29
C VAL A 40 -0.58 -6.65 1.41
N VAL A 41 -0.67 -5.39 1.82
CA VAL A 41 0.05 -4.84 2.97
C VAL A 41 -0.95 -4.14 3.87
N CYS A 42 -0.98 -4.51 5.15
CA CYS A 42 -1.66 -3.77 6.20
C CYS A 42 -0.64 -2.88 6.92
N VAL A 43 -0.97 -1.61 7.07
CA VAL A 43 -0.19 -0.62 7.83
C VAL A 43 -0.94 -0.30 9.11
N GLU A 44 -0.45 -0.80 10.23
CA GLU A 44 -0.98 -0.45 11.55
C GLU A 44 -0.65 1.02 11.85
N PRO A 45 -1.61 1.81 12.39
CA PRO A 45 -1.33 3.18 12.76
C PRO A 45 -0.31 3.26 13.90
N GLY A 46 0.66 4.14 13.74
CA GLY A 46 1.56 4.55 14.82
C GLY A 46 0.96 5.72 15.62
N PRO A 47 1.62 6.13 16.72
CA PRO A 47 1.14 7.22 17.58
C PRO A 47 1.00 8.57 16.85
N GLU A 48 1.69 8.77 15.73
CA GLU A 48 1.61 10.01 14.94
C GLU A 48 0.75 9.87 13.66
N MET A 49 -0.10 8.84 13.55
CA MET A 49 -0.98 8.65 12.38
C MET A 49 -1.85 9.89 12.09
N ASP A 50 -2.48 10.47 13.11
CA ASP A 50 -3.28 11.69 12.95
C ASP A 50 -2.47 12.86 12.38
N ALA A 51 -1.19 12.97 12.79
CA ALA A 51 -0.30 13.99 12.28
C ALA A 51 0.04 13.78 10.80
N ARG A 52 0.15 12.52 10.35
CA ARG A 52 0.35 12.17 8.94
C ARG A 52 -0.93 12.41 8.13
N ALA A 53 -2.08 12.01 8.65
CA ALA A 53 -3.36 12.18 7.99
C ALA A 53 -3.70 13.66 7.77
N ALA A 54 -3.39 14.51 8.76
CA ALA A 54 -3.56 15.96 8.67
C ALA A 54 -2.68 16.66 7.59
N LEU A 55 -1.72 15.97 6.97
CA LEU A 55 -0.89 16.55 5.90
C LEU A 55 -1.62 16.57 4.56
N THR A 56 -2.08 15.41 4.10
CA THR A 56 -2.69 15.20 2.78
C THR A 56 -3.19 13.75 2.65
N PRO A 57 -4.32 13.51 1.95
CA PRO A 57 -4.77 12.16 1.61
C PRO A 57 -3.79 11.44 0.66
N ALA A 58 -3.00 12.19 -0.10
CA ALA A 58 -2.14 11.65 -1.13
C ALA A 58 -0.87 11.00 -0.55
N ARG A 59 -0.25 10.12 -1.34
CA ARG A 59 1.14 9.71 -1.11
C ARG A 59 2.07 10.92 -1.21
N ILE A 60 2.90 11.14 -0.19
CA ILE A 60 3.94 12.17 -0.25
C ILE A 60 5.16 11.58 -0.98
N PRO A 61 5.77 12.28 -1.96
CA PRO A 61 6.97 11.80 -2.61
C PRO A 61 8.13 11.57 -1.63
N ASP A 62 8.74 10.37 -1.65
CA ASP A 62 9.84 9.99 -0.76
C ASP A 62 10.99 11.02 -0.78
N ALA A 63 11.35 11.49 -1.98
CA ALA A 63 12.39 12.51 -2.16
C ALA A 63 12.02 13.88 -1.56
N ALA A 64 10.73 14.19 -1.38
CA ALA A 64 10.29 15.39 -0.68
C ALA A 64 10.42 15.21 0.84
N ILE A 65 10.08 14.02 1.36
CA ILE A 65 10.24 13.65 2.79
C ILE A 65 11.71 13.68 3.20
N GLU A 66 12.58 13.09 2.37
CA GLU A 66 14.03 12.98 2.60
C GLU A 66 14.79 14.29 2.31
N SER A 67 14.14 15.28 1.71
CA SER A 67 14.77 16.54 1.31
C SER A 67 15.23 17.40 2.48
N GLY A 68 16.20 18.28 2.23
CA GLY A 68 16.61 19.33 3.16
C GLY A 68 15.63 20.51 3.26
N VAL A 69 14.42 20.44 2.66
CA VAL A 69 13.39 21.47 2.78
C VAL A 69 12.76 21.37 4.18
N GLY A 70 12.81 22.42 4.99
CA GLY A 70 12.20 22.45 6.33
C GLY A 70 10.96 23.34 6.40
N VAL A 71 10.35 23.43 7.58
CA VAL A 71 9.19 24.32 7.84
C VAL A 71 9.53 25.81 7.95
N GLY A 72 10.81 26.13 8.19
CA GLY A 72 11.24 27.50 8.50
C GLY A 72 11.55 28.34 7.27
N ARG A 73 12.73 28.12 6.68
CA ARG A 73 13.25 28.90 5.55
C ARG A 73 12.97 28.20 4.23
N ALA A 74 12.46 28.96 3.27
CA ALA A 74 12.32 28.51 1.89
C ALA A 74 13.67 28.15 1.27
N ARG A 75 13.70 27.08 0.48
CA ARG A 75 14.88 26.61 -0.24
C ARG A 75 14.57 26.39 -1.70
N ASP A 76 15.57 26.57 -2.55
CA ASP A 76 15.50 26.12 -3.94
C ASP A 76 15.39 24.59 -3.96
N PRO A 77 14.32 24.01 -4.56
CA PRO A 77 14.19 22.57 -4.74
C PRO A 77 15.44 21.92 -5.34
N ALA A 78 16.08 22.56 -6.33
CA ALA A 78 17.24 22.00 -7.03
C ALA A 78 18.47 21.85 -6.13
N ALA A 79 18.52 22.58 -5.00
CA ALA A 79 19.59 22.49 -4.01
C ALA A 79 19.21 21.66 -2.78
N ALA A 80 17.91 21.47 -2.52
CA ALA A 80 17.41 20.84 -1.30
C ALA A 80 16.97 19.39 -1.47
N ILE A 81 16.66 18.96 -2.69
CA ILE A 81 16.24 17.59 -3.00
C ILE A 81 17.40 16.89 -3.69
N ASP A 82 17.78 15.71 -3.19
CA ASP A 82 18.81 14.87 -3.79
C ASP A 82 18.30 14.20 -5.08
N ALA A 83 18.26 15.00 -6.16
CA ALA A 83 17.88 14.58 -7.49
C ALA A 83 18.43 15.56 -8.52
N ARG A 84 18.42 15.15 -9.80
CA ARG A 84 18.70 16.07 -10.91
C ARG A 84 17.74 17.28 -10.84
N PRO A 85 18.18 18.51 -11.18
CA PRO A 85 17.39 19.72 -10.99
C PRO A 85 15.95 19.68 -11.54
N GLU A 86 15.77 19.10 -12.73
CA GLU A 86 14.43 18.94 -13.32
C GLU A 86 13.55 17.99 -12.50
N ARG A 87 14.12 16.88 -12.00
CA ARG A 87 13.40 15.92 -11.16
C ARG A 87 13.09 16.51 -9.79
N ALA A 88 14.01 17.26 -9.21
CA ALA A 88 13.82 18.00 -7.97
C ALA A 88 12.67 19.00 -8.08
N ARG A 89 12.60 19.77 -9.18
CA ARG A 89 11.49 20.69 -9.45
C ARG A 89 10.16 19.97 -9.59
N LYS A 90 10.09 18.89 -10.37
CA LYS A 90 8.86 18.07 -10.49
C LYS A 90 8.40 17.47 -9.15
N THR A 91 9.34 17.01 -8.32
CA THR A 91 9.04 16.52 -6.97
C THR A 91 8.49 17.64 -6.10
N ALA A 92 9.08 18.84 -6.14
CA ALA A 92 8.59 19.98 -5.38
C ALA A 92 7.23 20.49 -5.90
N GLU A 93 6.99 20.48 -7.21
CA GLU A 93 5.69 20.81 -7.80
C GLU A 93 4.60 19.86 -7.31
N ARG A 94 4.84 18.55 -7.36
CA ARG A 94 3.91 17.56 -6.81
C ARG A 94 3.70 17.76 -5.31
N ALA A 95 4.76 18.03 -4.55
CA ALA A 95 4.65 18.28 -3.11
C ALA A 95 3.84 19.56 -2.80
N VAL A 96 3.90 20.59 -3.66
CA VAL A 96 3.06 21.79 -3.54
C VAL A 96 1.61 21.49 -3.90
N GLU A 97 1.38 20.75 -4.98
CA GLU A 97 0.04 20.35 -5.45
C GLU A 97 -0.74 19.61 -4.35
N ILE A 98 -0.09 18.69 -3.64
CA ILE A 98 -0.72 17.90 -2.57
C ILE A 98 -0.69 18.61 -1.20
N GLY A 99 -0.22 19.86 -1.12
CA GLY A 99 -0.20 20.64 0.12
C GLY A 99 0.92 20.29 1.12
N PHE A 100 1.87 19.44 0.78
CA PHE A 100 3.01 19.12 1.67
C PHE A 100 4.05 20.25 1.71
N PHE A 101 4.28 20.90 0.57
CA PHE A 101 5.10 22.10 0.44
C PHE A 101 4.22 23.32 0.13
N GLU A 102 4.74 24.51 0.43
CA GLU A 102 4.21 25.77 -0.05
C GLU A 102 5.30 26.59 -0.75
N ARG A 103 4.90 27.43 -1.70
CA ARG A 103 5.80 28.35 -2.39
C ARG A 103 6.00 29.61 -1.54
N ALA A 104 7.24 30.05 -1.40
CA ALA A 104 7.55 31.24 -0.62
C ALA A 104 7.60 32.51 -1.48
N VAL A 105 7.19 33.63 -0.88
CA VAL A 105 7.40 34.96 -1.44
C VAL A 105 8.91 35.22 -1.51
N GLY A 106 9.44 35.46 -2.72
CA GLY A 106 10.88 35.57 -2.98
C GLY A 106 11.54 34.31 -3.53
N GLY A 107 10.78 33.23 -3.74
CA GLY A 107 11.23 32.02 -4.43
C GLY A 107 11.55 30.84 -3.51
N GLY A 108 11.58 29.64 -4.09
CA GLY A 108 11.77 28.38 -3.38
C GLY A 108 10.51 27.83 -2.72
N VAL A 109 10.68 26.75 -1.97
CA VAL A 109 9.61 26.02 -1.25
C VAL A 109 9.97 25.80 0.22
N ARG A 110 8.96 25.67 1.08
CA ARG A 110 9.10 25.22 2.47
C ARG A 110 8.03 24.18 2.80
N ARG A 111 8.26 23.32 3.80
CA ARG A 111 7.26 22.36 4.28
C ARG A 111 6.15 23.09 5.05
N VAL A 112 4.90 22.66 4.86
CA VAL A 112 3.76 23.19 5.61
C VAL A 112 3.81 22.74 7.08
N ALA A 113 4.23 21.49 7.32
CA ALA A 113 4.43 20.94 8.66
C ALA A 113 5.62 19.97 8.69
N ARG A 114 6.02 19.56 9.90
CA ARG A 114 6.98 18.46 10.04
C ARG A 114 6.32 17.17 9.57
N TYR A 115 7.11 16.33 8.92
CA TYR A 115 6.70 14.97 8.62
C TYR A 115 6.85 14.15 9.91
N PRO A 116 5.82 13.40 10.35
CA PRO A 116 5.91 12.55 11.53
C PRO A 116 6.79 11.34 11.24
N ASP A 117 7.63 10.96 12.19
CA ASP A 117 8.57 9.84 12.00
C ASP A 117 7.95 8.51 12.49
N GLU A 118 7.01 8.56 13.44
CA GLU A 118 6.37 7.41 14.09
C GLU A 118 4.87 7.32 13.76
N TRP A 119 4.49 7.58 12.49
CA TRP A 119 3.08 7.57 12.09
C TRP A 119 2.52 6.20 11.72
N PHE A 120 3.38 5.23 11.44
CA PHE A 120 3.00 3.83 11.23
C PHE A 120 3.72 2.94 12.22
N GLY A 121 3.04 1.89 12.66
CA GLY A 121 3.58 0.83 13.50
C GLY A 121 4.04 -0.36 12.64
N ARG A 122 3.40 -1.52 12.84
CA ARG A 122 3.73 -2.73 12.10
C ARG A 122 3.22 -2.69 10.65
N LEU A 123 3.96 -3.37 9.80
CA LEU A 123 3.63 -3.73 8.44
C LEU A 123 3.40 -5.24 8.40
N VAL A 124 2.20 -5.65 8.01
CA VAL A 124 1.88 -7.07 7.78
C VAL A 124 1.78 -7.29 6.28
N ALA A 125 2.65 -8.14 5.73
CA ALA A 125 2.62 -8.54 4.34
C ALA A 125 1.83 -9.83 4.18
N ILE A 126 0.83 -9.83 3.30
CA ILE A 126 -0.03 -10.98 3.06
C ILE A 126 0.10 -11.38 1.59
N GLU A 127 0.55 -12.61 1.35
CA GLU A 127 0.59 -13.24 0.04
C GLU A 127 -0.68 -14.06 -0.18
N ASN A 128 -1.35 -13.86 -1.33
CA ASN A 128 -2.59 -14.55 -1.63
C ASN A 128 -2.32 -15.78 -2.50
N LYS A 129 -2.71 -16.95 -2.01
CA LYS A 129 -2.71 -18.17 -2.82
C LYS A 129 -3.98 -18.98 -2.55
N PRO A 130 -5.11 -18.66 -3.21
CA PRO A 130 -6.38 -19.35 -2.96
C PRO A 130 -6.27 -20.86 -3.22
N ASP A 131 -5.53 -21.27 -4.26
CA ASP A 131 -5.32 -22.68 -4.62
C ASP A 131 -3.86 -23.11 -4.35
N LEU A 132 -3.65 -23.95 -3.32
CA LEU A 132 -2.35 -24.53 -3.00
C LEU A 132 -1.98 -25.75 -3.87
N GLY A 133 -2.91 -26.23 -4.70
CA GLY A 133 -2.65 -27.29 -5.67
C GLY A 133 -1.68 -26.87 -6.77
N ASP A 134 -1.66 -25.58 -7.12
CA ASP A 134 -0.72 -24.96 -8.05
C ASP A 134 -0.02 -23.74 -7.40
N PRO A 135 0.99 -23.98 -6.55
CA PRO A 135 1.59 -22.91 -5.75
C PRO A 135 2.52 -22.00 -6.56
N GLY A 136 2.91 -22.36 -7.78
CA GLY A 136 3.91 -21.62 -8.56
C GLY A 136 5.18 -21.31 -7.76
N ASP A 137 5.59 -20.03 -7.76
CA ASP A 137 6.78 -19.53 -7.06
C ASP A 137 6.54 -19.15 -5.59
N LEU A 138 5.38 -19.50 -5.01
CA LEU A 138 4.97 -19.09 -3.65
C LEU A 138 6.07 -19.28 -2.61
N ARG A 139 6.70 -20.47 -2.59
CA ARG A 139 7.74 -20.77 -1.61
C ARG A 139 8.95 -19.83 -1.75
N LEU A 140 9.31 -19.46 -2.97
CA LEU A 140 10.42 -18.54 -3.22
C LEU A 140 10.03 -17.12 -2.78
N GLN A 141 8.80 -16.67 -3.07
CA GLN A 141 8.30 -15.36 -2.66
C GLN A 141 8.31 -15.22 -1.13
N LEU A 142 7.72 -16.18 -0.41
CA LEU A 142 7.69 -16.17 1.05
C LEU A 142 9.09 -16.19 1.67
N ARG A 143 10.02 -16.96 1.09
CA ARG A 143 11.42 -16.95 1.54
C ARG A 143 12.11 -15.60 1.30
N LYS A 144 11.81 -14.91 0.20
CA LYS A 144 12.33 -13.56 -0.06
C LYS A 144 11.83 -12.59 1.00
N ASP A 145 10.54 -12.65 1.34
CA ASP A 145 9.94 -11.72 2.31
C ASP A 145 10.50 -11.95 3.72
N VAL A 146 10.60 -13.21 4.15
CA VAL A 146 11.20 -13.58 5.45
C VAL A 146 12.68 -13.18 5.48
N SER A 147 13.43 -13.51 4.43
CA SER A 147 14.88 -13.24 4.35
C SER A 147 15.21 -11.74 4.39
N LEU A 148 14.38 -10.91 3.73
CA LEU A 148 14.58 -9.46 3.72
C LEU A 148 13.98 -8.78 4.96
N ALA A 149 12.88 -9.33 5.49
CA ALA A 149 12.17 -8.86 6.68
C ALA A 149 11.81 -7.36 6.60
N LEU A 150 11.20 -6.91 5.49
CA LEU A 150 10.64 -5.55 5.41
C LEU A 150 9.31 -5.42 6.17
N ALA A 151 8.54 -6.50 6.25
CA ALA A 151 7.34 -6.57 7.06
C ALA A 151 7.69 -7.16 8.43
N ASP A 152 6.96 -6.76 9.47
CA ASP A 152 7.09 -7.32 10.81
C ASP A 152 6.49 -8.73 10.86
N GLU A 153 5.48 -8.99 10.03
CA GLU A 153 4.86 -10.30 9.89
C GLU A 153 4.58 -10.61 8.40
N VAL A 154 4.75 -11.88 8.03
CA VAL A 154 4.41 -12.38 6.70
C VAL A 154 3.36 -13.47 6.85
N VAL A 155 2.28 -13.36 6.08
CA VAL A 155 1.14 -14.27 6.14
C VAL A 155 0.84 -14.81 4.74
N LEU A 156 0.53 -16.09 4.65
CA LEU A 156 -0.09 -16.71 3.49
C LEU A 156 -1.61 -16.80 3.73
N ALA A 157 -2.41 -16.15 2.89
CA ALA A 157 -3.86 -16.31 2.87
C ALA A 157 -4.29 -17.28 1.76
N THR A 158 -5.09 -18.29 2.11
CA THR A 158 -5.54 -19.32 1.17
C THR A 158 -6.99 -19.73 1.40
N GLU A 159 -7.69 -20.16 0.35
CA GLU A 159 -9.01 -20.82 0.46
C GLU A 159 -8.84 -22.33 0.69
N SER A 160 -7.71 -22.87 0.24
CA SER A 160 -7.41 -24.30 0.27
C SER A 160 -7.37 -24.85 1.68
N TYR A 161 -7.85 -26.09 1.85
CA TYR A 161 -7.61 -26.82 3.08
C TYR A 161 -6.10 -27.04 3.29
N VAL A 162 -5.58 -26.59 4.43
CA VAL A 162 -4.16 -26.63 4.73
C VAL A 162 -3.81 -27.96 5.39
N THR A 163 -2.85 -28.68 4.79
CA THR A 163 -2.36 -29.97 5.31
C THR A 163 -0.99 -29.79 5.94
N GLY A 164 -0.54 -30.75 6.76
CA GLY A 164 0.84 -30.75 7.27
C GLY A 164 1.89 -30.75 6.15
N ALA A 165 1.61 -31.39 5.01
CA ALA A 165 2.52 -31.35 3.85
C ALA A 165 2.62 -29.96 3.22
N HIS A 166 1.54 -29.17 3.23
CA HIS A 166 1.57 -27.77 2.82
C HIS A 166 2.42 -26.95 3.79
N LEU A 167 2.17 -27.07 5.10
CA LEU A 167 2.90 -26.35 6.14
C LEU A 167 4.41 -26.61 6.10
N ASN A 168 4.84 -27.84 5.83
CA ASN A 168 6.26 -28.21 5.72
C ASN A 168 7.01 -27.53 4.55
N ARG A 169 6.30 -26.95 3.58
CA ARG A 169 6.91 -26.24 2.43
C ARG A 169 6.98 -24.73 2.66
N ILE A 170 6.22 -24.22 3.62
CA ILE A 170 6.11 -22.80 3.95
C ILE A 170 7.15 -22.51 5.05
N PRO A 171 7.92 -21.42 4.98
CA PRO A 171 8.81 -21.02 6.07
C PRO A 171 8.09 -21.00 7.42
N GLU A 172 8.76 -21.38 8.51
CA GLU A 172 8.11 -21.54 9.81
C GLU A 172 7.61 -20.22 10.41
N GLU A 173 8.27 -19.12 10.03
CA GLU A 173 7.97 -17.76 10.45
C GLU A 173 6.66 -17.24 9.83
N VAL A 174 6.25 -17.81 8.69
CA VAL A 174 5.08 -17.33 7.94
C VAL A 174 3.79 -17.81 8.59
N GLY A 175 2.91 -16.88 8.94
CA GLY A 175 1.54 -17.18 9.36
C GLY A 175 0.73 -17.77 8.21
N VAL A 176 -0.29 -18.57 8.53
CA VAL A 176 -1.17 -19.17 7.52
C VAL A 176 -2.61 -18.95 7.92
N TRP A 177 -3.34 -18.23 7.08
CA TRP A 177 -4.76 -18.02 7.20
C TRP A 177 -5.51 -18.83 6.15
N ARG A 178 -6.52 -19.56 6.59
CA ARG A 178 -7.55 -20.09 5.72
C ARG A 178 -8.71 -19.10 5.71
N PHE A 179 -9.04 -18.57 4.54
CA PHE A 179 -10.03 -17.54 4.35
C PHE A 179 -11.11 -18.00 3.38
N ASP A 180 -12.37 -17.89 3.80
CA ASP A 180 -13.53 -18.09 2.95
C ASP A 180 -14.02 -16.72 2.43
N PRO A 181 -13.78 -16.42 1.14
CA PRO A 181 -14.18 -15.17 0.51
C PRO A 181 -15.67 -15.16 0.12
N GLU A 182 -16.50 -16.11 0.51
CA GLU A 182 -17.97 -15.99 0.44
C GLU A 182 -18.53 -15.54 1.79
N SER A 183 -18.18 -16.24 2.88
CA SER A 183 -18.67 -15.90 4.22
C SER A 183 -17.90 -14.78 4.91
N GLY A 184 -16.64 -14.55 4.55
CA GLY A 184 -15.71 -13.70 5.30
C GLY A 184 -15.04 -14.42 6.48
N ASP A 185 -15.25 -15.73 6.64
CA ASP A 185 -14.64 -16.48 7.74
C ASP A 185 -13.12 -16.61 7.54
N ARG A 186 -12.37 -16.19 8.56
CA ARG A 186 -10.91 -16.31 8.61
C ARG A 186 -10.50 -17.21 9.77
N GLU A 187 -9.90 -18.36 9.44
CA GLU A 187 -9.28 -19.28 10.39
C GLU A 187 -7.76 -19.10 10.38
N VAL A 188 -7.17 -18.89 11.56
CA VAL A 188 -5.70 -18.88 11.72
C VAL A 188 -5.22 -20.31 11.91
N VAL A 189 -4.64 -20.90 10.85
CA VAL A 189 -4.09 -22.26 10.87
C VAL A 189 -2.73 -22.29 11.56
N ARG A 190 -1.94 -21.22 11.38
CA ARG A 190 -0.66 -21.00 12.05
C ARG A 190 -0.45 -19.50 12.27
N GLU A 191 -0.09 -19.13 13.50
CA GLU A 191 0.30 -17.76 13.83
C GLU A 191 1.60 -17.38 13.11
N ALA A 192 1.71 -16.11 12.68
CA ALA A 192 2.97 -15.59 12.17
C ALA A 192 3.97 -15.44 13.32
N THR A 193 5.25 -15.72 13.05
CA THR A 193 6.32 -15.35 13.96
C THR A 193 6.82 -13.95 13.57
N PRO A 194 6.90 -13.00 14.52
CA PRO A 194 7.46 -11.69 14.23
C PRO A 194 8.88 -11.78 13.67
N LEU A 195 9.15 -10.98 12.64
CA LEU A 195 10.45 -10.86 12.00
C LEU A 195 11.25 -9.68 12.57
N ASP A 196 12.57 -9.80 12.61
CA ASP A 196 13.47 -8.74 13.06
C ASP A 196 13.65 -7.68 11.96
N ALA A 197 12.63 -6.83 11.81
CA ALA A 197 12.57 -5.84 10.75
C ALA A 197 13.55 -4.65 10.96
N ASP A 198 14.11 -4.52 12.16
CA ASP A 198 15.14 -3.53 12.54
C ASP A 198 16.58 -4.09 12.49
N GLU A 199 16.74 -5.36 12.10
CA GLU A 199 18.04 -5.99 11.86
C GLU A 199 18.36 -6.07 10.37
N TRP A 200 19.59 -6.50 10.07
CA TRP A 200 20.03 -6.74 8.69
C TRP A 200 19.15 -7.76 7.98
N GLY A 201 18.78 -7.47 6.73
CA GLY A 201 18.08 -8.39 5.84
C GLY A 201 18.97 -8.89 4.71
N VAL A 202 18.54 -9.95 4.05
CA VAL A 202 19.18 -10.48 2.83
C VAL A 202 18.17 -10.44 1.68
N GLU A 203 18.48 -9.68 0.65
CA GLU A 203 17.68 -9.56 -0.57
C GLU A 203 18.23 -10.46 -1.67
N LEU A 204 17.35 -11.26 -2.26
CA LEU A 204 17.68 -12.04 -3.46
C LEU A 204 17.63 -11.14 -4.70
N LEU A 205 18.75 -11.02 -5.42
CA LEU A 205 18.88 -10.21 -6.63
C LEU A 205 18.59 -11.01 -7.90
N ASP A 206 19.26 -12.16 -8.05
CA ASP A 206 19.13 -13.02 -9.23
C ASP A 206 19.44 -14.48 -8.84
N GLU A 207 18.83 -15.43 -9.53
CA GLU A 207 19.05 -16.86 -9.31
C GLU A 207 19.30 -17.58 -10.64
N ARG A 208 20.39 -18.34 -10.70
CA ARG A 208 20.81 -19.14 -11.85
C ARG A 208 21.27 -20.52 -11.36
N PRO A 209 21.33 -21.54 -12.24
CA PRO A 209 21.87 -22.84 -11.84
C PRO A 209 23.25 -22.68 -11.18
N LEU A 210 23.39 -23.20 -9.96
CA LEU A 210 24.60 -23.16 -9.13
C LEU A 210 25.06 -21.77 -8.65
N ARG A 211 24.24 -20.72 -8.81
CA ARG A 211 24.59 -19.37 -8.35
C ARG A 211 23.35 -18.58 -7.90
N THR A 212 23.44 -18.00 -6.72
CA THR A 212 22.41 -17.14 -6.14
C THR A 212 23.07 -15.82 -5.77
N ASP A 213 22.69 -14.73 -6.44
CA ASP A 213 23.20 -13.41 -6.15
C ASP A 213 22.32 -12.77 -5.06
N VAL A 214 22.93 -12.43 -3.93
CA VAL A 214 22.25 -11.82 -2.78
C VAL A 214 22.93 -10.51 -2.38
N ALA A 215 22.18 -9.62 -1.77
CA ALA A 215 22.70 -8.42 -1.13
C ALA A 215 22.28 -8.37 0.33
N THR A 216 23.20 -7.97 1.21
CA THR A 216 22.83 -7.58 2.58
C THR A 216 22.27 -6.16 2.57
N VAL A 217 21.21 -5.97 3.34
CA VAL A 217 20.52 -4.69 3.46
C VAL A 217 20.54 -4.27 4.93
N PRO A 218 21.16 -3.12 5.27
CA PRO A 218 21.21 -2.65 6.64
C PRO A 218 19.85 -2.14 7.12
N ALA A 219 19.68 -2.07 8.44
CA ALA A 219 18.46 -1.65 9.11
C ALA A 219 17.96 -0.26 8.66
N ASP A 220 18.86 0.71 8.48
CA ASP A 220 18.49 2.06 8.07
C ASP A 220 17.92 2.13 6.64
N GLU A 221 18.37 1.23 5.77
CA GLU A 221 17.83 1.08 4.41
C GLU A 221 16.48 0.38 4.39
N LYS A 222 16.31 -0.65 5.24
CA LYS A 222 15.02 -1.27 5.47
C LYS A 222 14.02 -0.26 6.02
N ALA A 223 14.38 0.51 7.04
CA ALA A 223 13.53 1.56 7.61
C ALA A 223 13.11 2.60 6.57
N ARG A 224 14.03 3.04 5.69
CA ARG A 224 13.69 3.90 4.54
C ARG A 224 12.67 3.23 3.62
N GLN A 225 12.90 1.98 3.22
CA GLN A 225 11.98 1.25 2.34
C GLN A 225 10.61 1.00 3.00
N ARG A 226 10.57 0.67 4.29
CA ARG A 226 9.34 0.50 5.07
C ARG A 226 8.48 1.76 5.06
N ARG A 227 9.08 2.93 5.30
CA ARG A 227 8.38 4.22 5.14
C ARG A 227 7.82 4.41 3.73
N ARG A 228 8.57 4.02 2.69
CA ARG A 228 8.09 4.13 1.28
C ARG A 228 6.91 3.20 1.01
N MET A 229 6.93 2.00 1.57
CA MET A 229 5.83 1.04 1.50
C MET A 229 4.60 1.59 2.21
N ALA A 230 4.75 2.11 3.43
CA ALA A 230 3.68 2.72 4.21
C ALA A 230 3.07 3.92 3.48
N GLU A 231 3.88 4.86 2.98
CA GLU A 231 3.42 6.01 2.19
C GLU A 231 2.68 5.59 0.92
N ARG A 232 3.18 4.56 0.24
CA ARG A 232 2.52 4.01 -0.94
C ARG A 232 1.18 3.38 -0.59
N ALA A 233 1.11 2.62 0.50
CA ALA A 233 -0.13 2.03 0.98
C ALA A 233 -1.15 3.11 1.35
N TYR A 234 -0.73 4.13 2.13
CA TYR A 234 -1.54 5.28 2.52
C TYR A 234 -2.20 5.96 1.32
N GLY A 235 -1.42 6.34 0.31
CA GLY A 235 -1.98 7.05 -0.85
C GLY A 235 -2.72 6.16 -1.86
N LYS A 236 -2.44 4.85 -1.91
CA LYS A 236 -2.96 3.97 -2.96
C LYS A 236 -4.21 3.20 -2.54
N GLY A 237 -4.25 2.65 -1.33
CA GLY A 237 -5.29 1.69 -0.94
C GLY A 237 -5.30 0.42 -1.81
N TRP A 238 -6.46 -0.25 -1.88
CA TRP A 238 -6.64 -1.54 -2.55
C TRP A 238 -7.72 -1.56 -3.64
N ARG A 239 -8.59 -0.54 -3.68
CA ARG A 239 -9.69 -0.42 -4.64
C ARG A 239 -9.16 -0.22 -6.07
N PRO A 240 -9.92 -0.62 -7.10
CA PRO A 240 -9.57 -0.30 -8.48
C PRO A 240 -9.65 1.21 -8.74
N ASP A 241 -8.78 1.71 -9.63
CA ASP A 241 -8.77 3.13 -10.01
C ASP A 241 -9.99 3.50 -10.86
N GLU A 242 -10.46 2.58 -11.71
CA GLU A 242 -11.56 2.82 -12.66
C GLU A 242 -12.45 1.58 -12.80
N PHE A 243 -13.74 1.81 -12.99
CA PHE A 243 -14.72 0.79 -13.35
C PHE A 243 -14.95 0.76 -14.88
N PRO A 244 -15.28 -0.41 -15.45
CA PRO A 244 -15.53 -0.49 -16.88
C PRO A 244 -16.89 0.13 -17.23
N ALA A 245 -16.95 0.84 -18.37
CA ALA A 245 -18.17 1.40 -18.95
C ALA A 245 -19.08 0.30 -19.52
N CYS A 246 -19.78 -0.44 -18.65
CA CYS A 246 -20.51 -1.65 -18.98
C CYS A 246 -21.75 -1.80 -18.07
N ALA A 247 -22.92 -2.09 -18.63
CA ALA A 247 -24.18 -2.25 -17.88
C ALA A 247 -24.12 -3.40 -16.86
N GLU A 248 -23.27 -4.39 -17.12
CA GLU A 248 -23.01 -5.51 -16.23
C GLU A 248 -22.08 -5.17 -15.06
N ALA A 249 -21.47 -3.99 -15.04
CA ALA A 249 -20.55 -3.59 -13.98
C ALA A 249 -21.33 -2.97 -12.82
N GLU A 250 -21.04 -3.41 -11.60
CA GLU A 250 -21.65 -2.88 -10.38
C GLU A 250 -20.56 -2.63 -9.33
N ALA A 251 -20.70 -1.55 -8.58
CA ALA A 251 -19.93 -1.30 -7.37
C ALA A 251 -20.71 -1.86 -6.17
N VAL A 252 -20.25 -2.99 -5.62
CA VAL A 252 -20.93 -3.65 -4.51
C VAL A 252 -20.18 -3.44 -3.20
N ALA A 253 -20.91 -3.56 -2.09
CA ALA A 253 -20.34 -3.55 -0.76
C ALA A 253 -20.12 -4.98 -0.24
N ARG A 254 -19.05 -5.17 0.54
CA ARG A 254 -18.78 -6.39 1.29
C ARG A 254 -18.31 -6.03 2.68
N GLU A 255 -18.96 -6.58 3.71
CA GLU A 255 -18.63 -6.30 5.12
C GLU A 255 -18.63 -4.78 5.42
N GLY A 256 -19.48 -4.04 4.71
CA GLY A 256 -19.56 -2.58 4.76
C GLY A 256 -18.53 -1.87 3.87
N SER A 257 -17.46 -2.51 3.44
CA SER A 257 -16.45 -1.95 2.53
C SER A 257 -17.05 -1.84 1.12
N GLU A 258 -17.14 -0.61 0.60
CA GLU A 258 -17.79 -0.33 -0.68
C GLU A 258 -16.81 -0.34 -1.86
N SER A 259 -17.34 -0.16 -3.08
CA SER A 259 -16.56 -0.02 -4.33
C SER A 259 -15.80 -1.29 -4.74
N LEU A 260 -16.39 -2.47 -4.51
CA LEU A 260 -15.88 -3.73 -5.08
C LEU A 260 -16.44 -3.92 -6.51
N PRO A 261 -15.59 -4.21 -7.51
CA PRO A 261 -16.02 -4.41 -8.89
C PRO A 261 -16.69 -5.78 -9.10
N PHE A 262 -18.01 -5.80 -9.16
CA PHE A 262 -18.82 -6.97 -9.48
C PHE A 262 -19.28 -6.93 -10.95
N CYS A 263 -19.43 -8.12 -11.55
CA CYS A 263 -19.99 -8.25 -12.88
C CYS A 263 -21.22 -9.16 -12.84
N GLY A 264 -22.40 -8.62 -13.16
CA GLY A 264 -23.69 -9.32 -13.20
C GLY A 264 -23.64 -10.55 -14.12
N TRP A 265 -23.19 -10.36 -15.36
CA TRP A 265 -23.05 -11.43 -16.35
C TRP A 265 -22.13 -12.57 -15.91
N LYS A 266 -21.06 -12.28 -15.17
CA LYS A 266 -20.14 -13.30 -14.64
C LYS A 266 -20.54 -13.81 -13.25
N GLY A 267 -21.49 -13.15 -12.59
CA GLY A 267 -21.95 -13.44 -11.24
C GLY A 267 -20.85 -13.38 -10.17
N ARG A 268 -19.84 -12.51 -10.32
CA ARG A 268 -18.68 -12.47 -9.40
C ARG A 268 -17.88 -11.18 -9.50
N LEU A 269 -16.98 -10.98 -8.52
CA LEU A 269 -15.95 -9.95 -8.58
C LEU A 269 -15.03 -10.15 -9.80
N VAL A 270 -14.64 -9.04 -10.42
CA VAL A 270 -13.81 -9.01 -11.63
C VAL A 270 -12.67 -8.02 -11.50
N ASN A 271 -11.59 -8.23 -12.25
CA ASN A 271 -10.56 -7.20 -12.45
C ASN A 271 -11.03 -6.23 -13.55
N PRO A 272 -11.33 -4.95 -13.25
CA PRO A 272 -11.78 -3.98 -14.24
C PRO A 272 -10.84 -3.83 -15.43
N ALA A 273 -9.53 -3.93 -15.21
CA ALA A 273 -8.52 -3.82 -16.27
C ALA A 273 -8.54 -4.98 -17.28
N ARG A 274 -9.35 -6.03 -17.05
CA ARG A 274 -9.56 -7.16 -17.95
C ARG A 274 -10.98 -7.14 -18.58
N CYS A 275 -11.74 -6.08 -18.37
CA CYS A 275 -13.05 -5.86 -18.94
C CYS A 275 -12.95 -4.91 -20.14
N GLY A 276 -13.80 -5.09 -21.14
CA GLY A 276 -13.80 -4.25 -22.33
C GLY A 276 -14.62 -4.81 -23.49
N PRO A 277 -14.58 -4.13 -24.66
CA PRO A 277 -15.44 -4.43 -25.81
C PRO A 277 -15.36 -5.84 -26.38
N ASP A 278 -14.22 -6.51 -26.19
CA ASP A 278 -14.02 -7.89 -26.67
C ASP A 278 -14.70 -8.96 -25.78
N CYS A 279 -15.27 -8.57 -24.64
CA CYS A 279 -15.97 -9.48 -23.75
C CYS A 279 -17.36 -9.83 -24.31
N PRO A 280 -17.75 -11.11 -24.44
CA PRO A 280 -19.07 -11.49 -24.97
C PRO A 280 -20.28 -10.98 -24.17
N GLY A 281 -20.10 -10.73 -22.86
CA GLY A 281 -21.10 -10.12 -22.00
C GLY A 281 -20.93 -8.61 -21.84
N HIS A 282 -20.14 -7.95 -22.69
CA HIS A 282 -20.04 -6.50 -22.65
C HIS A 282 -21.32 -5.86 -23.20
N ASP A 283 -21.94 -5.03 -22.39
CA ASP A 283 -23.06 -4.19 -22.78
C ASP A 283 -22.69 -2.72 -22.50
N PRO A 284 -22.44 -1.88 -23.51
CA PRO A 284 -21.98 -0.51 -23.30
C PRO A 284 -22.95 0.33 -22.46
N ALA A 285 -22.45 0.90 -21.36
CA ALA A 285 -23.16 1.85 -20.50
C ALA A 285 -22.16 2.77 -19.79
N ASP A 286 -22.64 3.74 -19.02
CA ASP A 286 -21.77 4.52 -18.15
C ASP A 286 -21.14 3.63 -17.06
N ALA A 287 -19.91 3.94 -16.65
CA ALA A 287 -19.29 3.24 -15.54
C ALA A 287 -20.05 3.53 -14.23
N PRO A 288 -20.13 2.56 -13.31
CA PRO A 288 -20.66 2.79 -11.96
C PRO A 288 -20.00 4.00 -11.29
N ASP A 289 -20.84 4.82 -10.64
CA ASP A 289 -20.37 5.89 -9.76
C ASP A 289 -19.87 5.27 -8.46
N ALA A 290 -18.57 5.15 -8.32
CA ALA A 290 -17.90 4.50 -7.20
C ALA A 290 -16.79 5.42 -6.69
N ASP A 291 -17.04 6.05 -5.54
CA ASP A 291 -16.05 6.91 -4.89
C ASP A 291 -15.18 6.06 -3.96
N ALA A 292 -13.94 5.81 -4.38
CA ALA A 292 -12.98 5.03 -3.60
C ALA A 292 -12.49 5.77 -2.35
N ASP A 293 -12.51 7.11 -2.37
CA ASP A 293 -12.09 7.95 -1.25
C ASP A 293 -13.19 7.99 -0.19
N GLU A 294 -14.45 8.22 -0.60
CA GLU A 294 -15.62 8.13 0.31
C GLU A 294 -15.71 6.74 0.97
N ALA A 295 -15.45 5.68 0.20
CA ALA A 295 -15.49 4.32 0.73
C ALA A 295 -14.41 4.01 1.78
N ARG A 296 -13.32 4.80 1.82
CA ARG A 296 -12.22 4.64 2.80
C ARG A 296 -12.36 5.56 4.01
N ASP A 297 -12.92 6.75 3.78
CA ASP A 297 -12.99 7.81 4.78
C ASP A 297 -13.87 7.39 5.96
N GLY A 298 -13.41 7.68 7.18
CA GLY A 298 -14.10 7.29 8.41
C GLY A 298 -14.10 5.78 8.73
N ARG A 299 -13.53 4.93 7.87
CA ARG A 299 -13.38 3.47 8.12
C ARG A 299 -11.95 3.05 8.39
N THR A 300 -11.00 3.74 7.79
CA THR A 300 -9.57 3.48 7.97
C THR A 300 -8.90 4.69 8.61
N PRO A 301 -7.65 4.58 9.09
CA PRO A 301 -6.88 5.73 9.55
C PRO A 301 -6.52 6.75 8.43
N TRP A 302 -6.91 6.50 7.19
CA TRP A 302 -6.77 7.44 6.08
C TRP A 302 -7.92 8.47 6.12
N VAL A 303 -7.60 9.72 5.76
CA VAL A 303 -8.57 10.85 5.81
C VAL A 303 -8.63 11.52 4.45
N ALA A 304 -9.82 11.61 3.86
CA ALA A 304 -10.04 12.19 2.53
C ALA A 304 -9.77 13.70 2.51
N GLU A 305 -10.40 14.42 3.43
CA GLU A 305 -10.32 15.88 3.53
C GLU A 305 -9.73 16.30 4.88
N PRO A 306 -8.40 16.28 5.04
CA PRO A 306 -7.80 16.71 6.29
C PRO A 306 -8.05 18.19 6.55
N GLU A 307 -8.40 18.54 7.79
CA GLU A 307 -8.44 19.91 8.28
C GLU A 307 -7.02 20.50 8.25
N GLY A 308 -6.57 20.96 7.08
CA GLY A 308 -5.16 21.21 6.80
C GLY A 308 -4.51 22.17 7.79
N LYS A 309 -3.22 21.95 8.10
CA LYS A 309 -2.36 22.91 8.83
C LYS A 309 -1.96 24.10 7.94
N VAL A 310 -2.91 24.71 7.25
CA VAL A 310 -2.68 26.03 6.66
C VAL A 310 -2.57 26.99 7.84
N ARG A 311 -1.35 27.42 8.15
CA ARG A 311 -1.15 28.57 9.04
C ARG A 311 -1.97 29.72 8.47
N ARG A 312 -3.18 29.97 8.99
CA ARG A 312 -3.77 31.31 8.96
C ARG A 312 -2.68 32.21 9.53
N GLN A 313 -2.13 33.10 8.71
CA GLN A 313 -1.28 34.17 9.21
C GLN A 313 -2.11 34.95 10.22
N ALA A 314 -1.97 34.61 11.51
CA ALA A 314 -2.35 35.51 12.58
C ALA A 314 -1.42 36.71 12.48
N GLY A 315 -1.90 37.82 11.93
CA GLY A 315 -1.07 39.00 11.77
C GLY A 315 -1.53 40.11 10.83
N LEU A 316 -2.73 40.06 10.25
CA LEU A 316 -3.28 41.21 9.50
C LEU A 316 -4.22 42.08 10.34
N ASP A 317 -4.67 41.59 11.50
CA ASP A 317 -5.59 42.33 12.38
C ASP A 317 -4.88 43.35 13.28
N ARG A 318 -3.58 43.58 13.09
CA ARG A 318 -2.77 44.55 13.87
C ARG A 318 -2.39 45.80 13.08
N PHE A 319 -2.90 45.96 11.87
CA PHE A 319 -2.80 47.19 11.08
C PHE A 319 -4.20 47.63 10.66
N GLY A 320 -5.00 48.03 11.65
CA GLY A 320 -6.28 48.73 11.49
C GLY A 320 -6.36 49.85 12.51
#